data_AF-A0AAV4LCK4-F1
#
_entry.id   AF-A0AAV4LCK4-F1
#
_cell.length_a   1.000
_cell.length_b   1.000
_cell.length_c   1.000
_cell.angle_alpha   90.00
_cell.angle_beta   90.00
_cell.angle_gamma   90.00
#
_symmetry.space_group_name_H-M   'P 1'
#
loop_
_entity.id
_entity.type
_entity.pdbx_description
1 polymer ?
#
loop_
_entity_poly.entity_id
_entity_poly.type
_entity_poly.pdbx_seq_one_letter_code
_entity_poly.pdbx_strand_id
1 'polypeptide(L)' 'MKQGIVISTAVVQDNGKSYVYVVDHNQDRCKEVTIAQQEGSQTLVTSGLIDGDSVITSQLPLLKDNAQITVQQKS' A
#
# COMPACT_ATOMS: atom_id res chain seq x y z
N MET A 1 13.24 6.51 18.38
CA MET A 1 11.93 6.78 17.76
C MET A 1 11.91 6.04 16.43
N LYS A 2 10.83 5.33 16.08
CA LYS A 2 10.70 4.72 14.75
C LYS A 2 10.13 5.77 13.79
N GLN A 3 10.81 6.04 12.68
CA GLN A 3 10.35 6.94 11.62
C GLN A 3 9.79 6.11 10.46
N GLY A 4 8.74 6.58 9.80
CA GLY A 4 8.10 5.86 8.70
C GLY A 4 6.89 6.62 8.14
N ILE A 5 6.27 6.03 7.13
CA ILE A 5 5.08 6.56 6.44
C ILE A 5 3.85 5.92 7.10
N VAL A 6 2.88 6.76 7.48
CA VAL A 6 1.60 6.31 8.01
C VAL A 6 0.60 6.23 6.87
N ILE A 7 0.03 5.05 6.67
CA ILE A 7 -1.01 4.80 5.66
C ILE A 7 -2.29 4.31 6.33
N SER A 8 -3.42 4.46 5.65
CA SER A 8 -4.62 3.70 5.98
C SER A 8 -4.32 2.21 5.79
N THR A 9 -4.91 1.33 6.62
CA THR A 9 -4.75 -0.13 6.50
C THR A 9 -5.13 -0.62 5.10
N ALA A 10 -4.11 -0.81 4.28
CA ALA A 10 -4.19 -1.26 2.89
C ALA A 10 -3.16 -2.37 2.61
N VAL A 11 -2.69 -3.01 3.66
CA VAL A 11 -1.64 -4.02 3.59
C VAL A 11 -2.25 -5.38 3.24
N VAL A 12 -1.67 -6.03 2.24
CA VAL A 12 -1.92 -7.42 1.90
C VAL A 12 -0.82 -8.28 2.50
N GLN A 13 -1.20 -9.32 3.24
CA GLN A 13 -0.25 -10.31 3.75
C GLN A 13 -0.35 -11.59 2.93
N ASP A 14 0.79 -12.03 2.41
CA ASP A 14 0.91 -13.29 1.69
C ASP A 14 2.24 -13.97 2.01
N ASN A 15 2.22 -15.27 2.24
CA ASN A 15 3.42 -16.08 2.53
C ASN A 15 4.35 -15.49 3.62
N GLY A 16 3.77 -14.86 4.66
CA GLY A 16 4.52 -14.25 5.77
C GLY A 16 5.15 -12.90 5.45
N LYS A 17 4.92 -12.35 4.26
CA LYS A 17 5.37 -11.03 3.83
C LYS A 17 4.19 -10.05 3.77
N SER A 18 4.51 -8.76 3.87
CA SER A 18 3.54 -7.67 3.81
C SER A 18 3.76 -6.84 2.56
N TYR A 19 2.67 -6.48 1.90
CA TYR A 19 2.68 -5.79 0.61
C TYR A 19 1.66 -4.66 0.61
N VAL A 20 1.91 -3.66 -0.21
CA VAL A 20 0.96 -2.60 -0.57
C VAL A 20 0.99 -2.41 -2.07
N TYR A 21 -0.15 -2.02 -2.61
CA TYR A 21 -0.26 -1.66 -4.02
C TYR A 21 -0.20 -0.14 -4.14
N VAL A 22 0.64 0.35 -5.05
CA VAL A 22 0.72 1.77 -5.40
C VAL A 22 0.33 2.00 -6.85
N VAL A 23 -0.09 3.23 -7.16
CA VAL A 23 -0.35 3.66 -8.54
C VAL A 23 0.96 4.11 -9.18
N ASP A 24 1.31 3.53 -10.32
CA ASP A 24 2.44 3.91 -11.16
C ASP A 24 1.98 3.96 -12.63
N HIS A 25 1.96 5.14 -13.25
CA HIS A 25 1.52 5.34 -14.65
C HIS A 25 0.19 4.63 -15.02
N ASN A 26 -0.84 4.76 -14.17
CA ASN A 26 -2.17 4.10 -14.29
C ASN A 26 -2.16 2.57 -14.19
N GLN A 27 -1.11 1.99 -13.62
CA GLN A 27 -1.02 0.57 -13.30
C GLN A 27 -0.85 0.40 -11.80
N ASP A 28 -1.29 -0.74 -11.27
CA ASP A 28 -0.94 -1.14 -9.92
C ASP A 28 0.48 -1.74 -9.88
N ARG A 29 1.21 -1.41 -8.82
CA ARG A 29 2.53 -1.98 -8.52
C ARG A 29 2.51 -2.56 -7.13
N CYS A 30 2.80 -3.85 -7.02
CA CYS A 30 2.95 -4.51 -5.73
C CYS A 30 4.34 -4.20 -5.13
N LYS A 31 4.37 -3.56 -3.96
CA LYS A 31 5.61 -3.25 -3.23
C LYS A 31 5.63 -4.01 -1.91
N GLU A 32 6.67 -4.80 -1.69
CA GLU A 32 6.94 -5.41 -0.38
C GLU A 32 7.27 -4.29 0.63
N VAL A 33 6.71 -4.38 1.84
CA VAL A 33 6.87 -3.38 2.89
C VAL A 33 7.20 -4.01 4.23
N THR A 34 7.84 -3.21 5.10
CA THR A 34 8.04 -3.56 6.51
C THR A 34 7.11 -2.73 7.39
N ILE A 35 6.28 -3.40 8.17
CA ILE A 35 5.38 -2.78 9.14
C ILE A 35 6.08 -2.71 10.49
N ALA A 36 6.11 -1.52 11.10
CA ALA A 36 6.60 -1.35 12.46
C ALA A 36 5.48 -1.45 13.50
N GLN A 37 4.28 -1.01 13.15
CA GLN A 37 3.12 -0.92 14.04
C GLN A 37 1.83 -0.83 13.22
N GLN A 38 0.73 -1.36 13.75
CA GLN A 38 -0.61 -1.20 13.21
C GLN A 38 -1.57 -0.89 14.35
N GLU A 39 -2.33 0.20 14.22
CA GLU A 39 -3.28 0.67 15.23
C GLU A 39 -4.57 1.11 14.55
N GLY A 40 -5.67 0.41 14.86
CA GLY A 40 -6.98 0.67 14.27
C GLY A 40 -6.95 0.59 12.74
N SER A 41 -7.26 1.71 12.08
CA SER A 41 -7.26 1.86 10.62
C SER A 41 -5.94 2.40 10.05
N GLN A 42 -4.89 2.50 10.87
CA GLN A 42 -3.60 3.05 10.46
C GLN A 42 -2.47 2.01 10.59
N THR A 43 -1.54 2.07 9.65
CA THR A 43 -0.34 1.23 9.64
C THR A 43 0.90 2.11 9.47
N LEU A 44 1.89 1.94 10.34
CA LEU A 44 3.20 2.56 10.23
C LEU A 44 4.13 1.64 9.42
N VAL A 45 4.50 2.10 8.24
CA VAL A 45 5.43 1.43 7.32
C VAL A 45 6.80 2.09 7.42
N THR A 46 7.84 1.29 7.66
CA THR A 46 9.23 1.80 7.82
C THR A 46 10.15 1.50 6.64
N SER A 47 9.69 0.70 5.66
CA SER A 47 10.43 0.39 4.44
C SER A 47 9.48 -0.01 3.31
N GLY A 48 9.89 0.22 2.07
CA GLY A 48 9.17 -0.18 0.85
C GLY A 48 8.22 0.89 0.28
N LEU A 49 8.02 2.01 0.97
CA LEU A 49 7.30 3.18 0.47
C LEU A 49 8.18 4.42 0.53
N ILE A 50 7.90 5.39 -0.34
CA ILE A 50 8.51 6.72 -0.35
C ILE A 50 7.44 7.80 -0.33
N ASP A 51 7.83 9.01 0.07
CA ASP A 51 6.94 10.18 0.02
C ASP A 51 6.44 10.42 -1.41
N GLY A 52 5.13 10.62 -1.56
CA GLY A 52 4.47 10.80 -2.84
C GLY A 52 3.88 9.51 -3.46
N ASP A 53 4.18 8.33 -2.90
CA ASP A 53 3.53 7.08 -3.33
C ASP A 53 2.00 7.17 -3.12
N SER A 54 1.24 6.94 -4.19
CA SER A 54 -0.22 6.87 -4.12
C SER A 54 -0.65 5.44 -3.80
N VAL A 55 -0.95 5.17 -2.53
CA VAL A 55 -1.34 3.84 -2.06
C VAL A 55 -2.81 3.56 -2.41
N ILE A 56 -3.05 2.40 -3.01
CA ILE A 56 -4.39 1.91 -3.31
C ILE A 56 -4.97 1.31 -2.03
N THR A 57 -6.12 1.82 -1.57
CA THR A 57 -6.73 1.42 -0.28
C THR A 57 -8.05 0.67 -0.44
N SER A 58 -8.50 0.45 -1.67
CA SER A 58 -9.80 -0.16 -1.97
C SER A 58 -9.68 -1.24 -3.03
N GLN A 59 -10.60 -2.21 -3.02
CA GLN A 59 -10.69 -3.27 -4.03
C GLN A 59 -9.40 -4.11 -4.16
N LEU A 60 -8.59 -4.19 -3.10
CA LEU A 60 -7.32 -4.93 -3.05
C LEU A 60 -7.42 -6.39 -3.57
N PRO A 61 -8.48 -7.17 -3.28
CA PRO A 61 -8.58 -8.53 -3.79
C PRO A 61 -8.71 -8.65 -5.32
N LEU A 62 -9.00 -7.55 -6.03
CA LEU A 62 -9.11 -7.51 -7.48
C LEU A 62 -7.79 -7.15 -8.17
N LEU A 63 -6.81 -6.66 -7.41
CA LEU A 63 -5.53 -6.22 -7.93
C LEU A 63 -4.66 -7.41 -8.34
N LYS A 64 -3.88 -7.20 -9.39
CA LYS A 64 -2.93 -8.18 -9.94
C LYS A 64 -1.76 -7.36 -10.43
N ASP A 65 -0.56 -7.64 -9.93
CA ASP A 65 0.62 -6.83 -10.23
C ASP A 65 0.74 -6.46 -11.74
N ASN A 66 0.85 -5.16 -12.02
CA ASN A 66 0.88 -4.52 -13.35
C ASN A 66 -0.45 -4.57 -14.14
N ALA A 67 -1.58 -4.75 -13.47
CA ALA A 67 -2.90 -4.55 -14.05
C ALA A 67 -3.15 -3.06 -14.29
N GLN A 68 -3.85 -2.77 -15.40
CA GLN A 68 -4.38 -1.43 -15.61
C GLN A 68 -5.48 -1.14 -14.60
N ILE A 69 -5.42 0.06 -14.01
CA ILE A 69 -6.39 0.53 -13.04
C ILE A 69 -6.92 1.91 -13.45
N THR A 70 -8.15 2.20 -13.02
CA THR A 70 -8.71 3.54 -13.09
C THR A 70 -8.81 4.08 -11.67
N VAL A 71 -8.05 5.14 -11.37
CA VAL A 71 -8.09 5.77 -10.06
C VAL A 71 -9.38 6.58 -9.92
N GLN A 72 -10.20 6.22 -8.94
CA GLN A 72 -11.33 7.03 -8.51
C GLN A 72 -10.99 7.67 -7.17
N GLN A 73 -10.60 8.94 -7.19
CA GLN A 73 -10.47 9.72 -5.95
C GLN A 73 -11.88 10.12 -5.52
N LYS A 74 -12.30 9.66 -4.35
CA LYS A 74 -13.55 10.12 -3.76
C LYS A 74 -13.32 11.54 -3.22
N SER A 75 -13.86 12.52 -3.93
CA SER A 75 -13.94 13.94 -3.53
C SER A 75 -14.81 14.14 -2.31
#